data_AF-A0A8H9M4A6-F1
#
_entry.id   AF-A0A8H9M4A6-F1
#
_cell.length_a   1.000
_cell.length_b   1.000
_cell.length_c   1.000
_cell.angle_alpha   90.00
_cell.angle_beta   90.00
_cell.angle_gamma   90.00
#
_symmetry.space_group_name_H-M   'P 1'
#
loop_
_entity.id
_entity.type
_entity.pdbx_description
1 polymer ?
#
loop_
_entity_poly.entity_id
_entity_poly.type
_entity_poly.pdbx_seq_one_letter_code
_entity_poly.pdbx_strand_id
1 'polypeptide(L)'
;MRQMITRLDDDLHARLKLKAESEGRSVNEFVTEVLKAAVDKAETPQEWKRRLLAEGKLVAFEPEGPVPTRAELDELMRGTGTAVSEALDWTRGEW
;
A
#
# COMPACT_ATOMS: atom_id res chain seq x y z
N MET A 1 -8.98 5.67 26.30
CA MET A 1 -8.24 4.39 26.20
C MET A 1 -8.99 3.32 26.98
N ARG A 2 -8.98 2.07 26.53
CA ARG A 2 -9.54 0.91 27.26
C ARG A 2 -8.40 -0.07 27.52
N GLN A 3 -8.39 -0.72 28.68
CA GLN A 3 -7.37 -1.71 29.05
C GLN A 3 -7.87 -3.12 28.74
N MET A 4 -6.99 -3.96 28.19
CA MET A 4 -7.22 -5.38 27.91
C MET A 4 -6.19 -6.19 28.69
N ILE A 5 -6.62 -7.25 29.37
CA ILE A 5 -5.76 -8.19 30.08
C ILE A 5 -5.99 -9.57 29.47
N THR A 6 -4.93 -10.17 28.93
CA THR A 6 -4.94 -11.51 28.32
C THR A 6 -3.89 -12.38 28.95
N ARG A 7 -4.20 -13.66 29.18
CA ARG A 7 -3.21 -14.65 29.63
C ARG A 7 -2.35 -15.08 28.44
N LEU A 8 -1.04 -15.06 28.63
CA LEU A 8 -0.02 -15.48 27.67
C LEU A 8 0.87 -16.50 28.38
N ASP A 9 1.39 -17.48 27.66
CA ASP A 9 2.47 -18.32 28.17
C ASP A 9 3.79 -17.53 28.26
N ASP A 10 4.68 -17.98 29.14
CA ASP A 10 5.94 -17.30 29.44
C ASP A 10 6.86 -17.21 28.20
N ASP A 11 6.82 -18.23 27.33
CA ASP A 11 7.62 -18.28 26.11
C ASP A 11 7.17 -17.21 25.10
N LEU A 12 5.86 -17.08 24.88
CA LEU A 12 5.29 -16.04 24.03
C LEU A 12 5.59 -14.64 24.59
N HIS A 13 5.45 -14.46 25.91
CA HIS A 13 5.79 -13.20 26.56
C HIS A 13 7.26 -12.81 26.36
N ALA A 14 8.19 -13.76 26.52
CA ALA A 14 9.61 -13.54 26.29
C ALA A 14 9.92 -13.15 24.84
N ARG A 15 9.28 -13.83 23.87
CA ARG A 15 9.46 -13.53 22.43
C ARG A 15 8.92 -12.15 22.05
N LEU A 16 7.76 -11.76 22.59
CA LEU A 16 7.20 -10.42 22.37
C LEU A 16 8.12 -9.34 22.91
N LYS A 17 8.70 -9.55 24.09
CA LYS A 17 9.64 -8.60 24.70
C LYS A 17 10.89 -8.42 23.86
N LEU A 18 11.55 -9.52 23.47
CA LEU A 18 12.74 -9.47 22.63
C LEU A 18 12.47 -8.78 21.28
N LYS A 19 11.30 -9.05 20.68
CA LYS A 19 10.92 -8.44 19.41
C LYS A 19 10.69 -6.94 19.54
N ALA A 20 9.97 -6.51 20.58
CA ALA A 20 9.76 -5.09 20.86
C ALA A 20 11.09 -4.35 21.12
N GLU A 21 11.99 -4.96 21.90
CA GLU A 21 13.33 -4.41 22.17
C GLU A 21 14.17 -4.28 20.89
N SER A 22 14.12 -5.28 19.99
CA SER A 22 14.84 -5.22 18.71
C SER A 22 14.35 -4.09 17.79
N GLU A 23 13.10 -3.67 17.95
CA GLU A 23 12.50 -2.57 17.20
C GLU A 23 12.63 -1.21 17.93
N GLY A 24 13.21 -1.20 19.13
CA GLY A 24 13.35 0.01 19.96
C GLY A 24 12.02 0.53 20.51
N ARG A 25 11.03 -0.35 20.69
CA ARG A 25 9.64 0.00 21.05
C ARG A 25 9.24 -0.62 22.38
N SER A 26 8.24 -0.03 23.04
CA SER A 26 7.67 -0.65 24.24
C SER A 26 6.85 -1.89 23.88
N VAL A 27 6.79 -2.88 24.77
CA VAL A 27 6.01 -4.11 24.56
C VAL A 27 4.52 -3.79 24.30
N ASN A 28 3.96 -2.83 25.03
CA ASN A 28 2.56 -2.41 24.84
C ASN A 28 2.33 -1.80 23.46
N GLU A 29 3.25 -0.95 23.00
CA GLU A 29 3.15 -0.32 21.68
C GLU A 29 3.28 -1.37 20.56
N PHE A 30 4.24 -2.29 20.69
CA PHE A 30 4.42 -3.41 19.77
C PHE A 30 3.15 -4.29 19.70
N VAL A 31 2.65 -4.74 20.84
CA VAL A 31 1.44 -5.58 20.92
C VAL A 31 0.22 -4.85 20.35
N THR A 32 0.07 -3.56 20.63
CA THR A 32 -1.04 -2.76 20.09
C THR A 32 -0.99 -2.68 18.58
N GLU A 33 0.17 -2.43 17.97
CA GLU A 33 0.29 -2.40 16.50
C GLU A 33 0.10 -3.78 15.87
N VAL A 34 0.62 -4.84 16.48
CA VAL A 34 0.39 -6.21 15.99
C VAL A 34 -1.10 -6.55 16.02
N LEU A 35 -1.80 -6.20 17.11
CA LEU A 35 -3.24 -6.42 17.23
C LEU A 35 -4.03 -5.59 16.21
N LYS A 36 -3.65 -4.33 15.97
CA LYS A 36 -4.25 -3.51 14.90
C LYS A 36 -4.08 -4.16 13.55
N ALA A 37 -2.86 -4.53 13.17
CA ALA A 37 -2.58 -5.21 11.91
C ALA A 37 -3.32 -6.55 11.78
N ALA A 38 -3.54 -7.27 12.89
CA ALA A 38 -4.26 -8.54 12.89
C ALA A 38 -5.78 -8.37 12.74
N VAL A 39 -6.35 -7.24 13.18
CA VAL A 39 -7.80 -6.95 13.03
C VAL A 39 -8.13 -6.09 11.82
N ASP A 40 -7.17 -5.33 11.33
CA ASP A 40 -7.28 -4.55 10.10
C ASP A 40 -7.38 -5.53 8.92
N LYS A 41 -8.54 -5.53 8.25
CA LYS A 41 -8.65 -6.23 6.96
C LYS A 41 -7.67 -5.61 5.98
N ALA A 42 -7.00 -6.44 5.18
CA ALA A 42 -6.26 -5.96 4.03
C ALA A 42 -7.18 -5.04 3.21
N GLU A 43 -6.80 -3.76 3.13
CA GLU A 43 -7.58 -2.77 2.39
C GLU A 43 -7.72 -3.24 0.94
N THR A 44 -8.94 -3.22 0.43
CA THR A 44 -9.13 -3.33 -1.02
C THR A 44 -8.43 -2.13 -1.70
N PRO A 45 -8.00 -2.25 -2.96
CA PRO A 45 -7.39 -1.13 -3.68
C PRO A 45 -8.24 0.15 -3.65
N GLN A 46 -9.56 0.01 -3.61
CA GLN A 46 -10.51 1.12 -3.50
C GLN A 46 -10.49 1.79 -2.11
N GLU A 47 -10.40 1.01 -1.03
CA GLU A 47 -10.31 1.52 0.34
C GLU A 47 -8.98 2.22 0.58
N TRP A 48 -7.87 1.62 0.14
CA TRP A 48 -6.54 2.22 0.16
C TRP A 48 -6.51 3.56 -0.58
N LYS A 49 -7.05 3.61 -1.82
CA LYS A 49 -7.12 4.85 -2.61
C LYS A 49 -7.92 5.93 -1.88
N ARG A 50 -9.05 5.56 -1.29
CA ARG A 50 -9.92 6.49 -0.55
C ARG A 50 -9.22 7.05 0.68
N ARG A 51 -8.51 6.20 1.44
CA ARG A 51 -7.73 6.62 2.60
C ARG A 51 -6.61 7.58 2.21
N LEU A 52 -5.83 7.28 1.18
CA LEU A 52 -4.75 8.18 0.75
C LEU A 52 -5.23 9.52 0.22
N LEU A 53 -6.39 9.55 -0.46
CA LEU A 53 -7.04 10.81 -0.85
C LEU A 53 -7.44 11.63 0.38
N ALA A 54 -8.05 10.98 1.39
CA ALA A 54 -8.46 11.65 2.63
C ALA A 54 -7.27 12.15 3.47
N GLU A 55 -6.17 11.41 3.46
CA GLU A 55 -4.91 11.80 4.12
C GLU A 55 -4.11 12.85 3.33
N GLY A 56 -4.57 13.27 2.14
CA GLY A 56 -3.87 14.23 1.27
C GLY A 56 -2.56 13.69 0.69
N LYS A 57 -2.33 12.37 0.76
CA LYS A 57 -1.13 11.70 0.24
C LYS A 57 -1.26 11.33 -1.24
N LEU A 58 -2.48 11.37 -1.76
CA LEU A 58 -2.77 11.14 -3.17
C LEU A 58 -3.62 12.30 -3.69
N VAL A 59 -3.34 12.75 -4.91
CA VAL A 59 -4.17 13.70 -5.64
C VAL A 59 -4.83 12.93 -6.78
N ALA A 60 -6.15 13.03 -6.89
CA ALA A 60 -6.90 12.47 -8.01
C ALA A 60 -7.62 13.57 -8.76
N PHE A 61 -7.68 13.42 -10.09
CA PHE A 61 -8.43 14.29 -10.99
C PHE A 61 -9.62 13.50 -11.54
N GLU A 62 -10.77 14.17 -11.63
CA GLU A 62 -11.91 13.66 -12.38
C GLU A 62 -11.52 13.65 -13.86
N PRO A 63 -11.66 12.53 -14.59
CA PRO A 63 -11.37 12.52 -16.01
C PRO A 63 -12.35 13.43 -16.74
N GLU A 64 -11.84 14.28 -17.64
CA GLU A 64 -12.66 15.22 -18.43
C GLU A 64 -13.51 14.53 -19.52
N GLY A 65 -13.36 13.21 -19.69
CA GLY A 65 -14.07 12.44 -20.70
C GLY A 65 -14.11 10.94 -20.38
N PRO A 66 -14.75 10.16 -21.26
CA PRO A 66 -14.85 8.71 -21.10
C PRO A 66 -13.45 8.07 -21.07
N VAL A 67 -13.17 7.32 -20.01
CA VAL A 67 -11.94 6.55 -19.88
C VAL A 67 -12.11 5.25 -20.66
N PRO A 68 -11.24 4.94 -21.64
CA PRO A 68 -11.34 3.71 -22.41
C PRO A 68 -11.13 2.51 -21.48
N THR A 69 -11.89 1.45 -21.74
CA THR A 69 -11.64 0.15 -21.16
C THR A 69 -10.30 -0.40 -21.63
N ARG A 70 -9.80 -1.43 -20.94
CA ARG A 70 -8.52 -2.05 -21.31
C ARG A 70 -8.52 -2.56 -22.75
N ALA A 71 -9.62 -3.19 -23.18
CA ALA A 71 -9.74 -3.72 -24.54
C ALA A 71 -9.78 -2.61 -25.60
N GLU A 72 -10.49 -1.51 -25.33
CA GLU A 72 -10.52 -0.35 -26.23
C GLU A 72 -9.15 0.32 -26.34
N LEU A 73 -8.42 0.41 -25.21
CA LEU A 73 -7.06 0.93 -25.21
C LEU A 73 -6.11 0.03 -25.99
N ASP A 74 -6.19 -1.29 -25.80
CA ASP A 74 -5.35 -2.25 -26.51
C ASP A 74 -5.61 -2.21 -28.03
N GLU A 75 -6.87 -2.02 -28.45
CA GLU A 75 -7.22 -1.83 -29.86
C GLU A 75 -6.70 -0.49 -30.41
N LEU A 76 -6.92 0.60 -29.68
CA LEU A 76 -6.46 1.93 -30.09
C LEU A 76 -4.93 1.99 -30.24
N MET A 77 -4.21 1.28 -29.38
CA MET A 77 -2.75 1.22 -29.38
C MET A 77 -2.18 0.14 -30.29
N ARG A 78 -3.03 -0.61 -31.01
CA ARG A 78 -2.57 -1.68 -31.91
C ARG A 78 -1.70 -1.09 -33.01
N GLY A 79 -0.48 -1.63 -33.15
CA GLY A 79 0.47 -1.21 -34.18
C GLY A 79 1.27 0.06 -33.87
N THR A 80 1.04 0.73 -32.73
CA THR A 80 1.82 1.91 -32.32
C THR A 80 3.13 1.55 -31.60
N GLY A 81 3.35 0.27 -31.31
CA GLY A 81 4.48 -0.23 -30.49
C GLY A 81 5.86 0.21 -30.99
N THR A 82 6.12 0.17 -32.30
CA THR A 82 7.40 0.62 -32.87
C THR A 82 7.61 2.12 -32.68
N ALA A 83 6.61 2.93 -33.03
CA ALA A 83 6.69 4.39 -32.90
C ALA A 83 6.83 4.84 -31.43
N VAL A 84 6.14 4.16 -30.50
CA VAL A 84 6.29 4.41 -29.06
C VAL A 84 7.67 4.00 -28.56
N SER A 85 8.21 2.86 -29.03
CA SER A 85 9.55 2.40 -28.64
C SER A 85 10.64 3.34 -29.12
N GLU A 86 10.57 3.78 -30.39
CA GLU A 86 11.50 4.77 -30.95
C GLU A 86 11.43 6.12 -30.21
N ALA A 87 10.23 6.58 -29.86
CA ALA A 87 10.06 7.81 -29.07
C ALA A 87 10.64 7.66 -27.66
N LEU A 88 10.43 6.52 -27.01
CA LEU A 88 10.99 6.24 -25.68
C LEU A 88 12.52 6.15 -25.74
N ASP A 89 13.08 5.48 -26.73
CA ASP A 89 14.53 5.36 -26.94
C ASP A 89 15.17 6.72 -27.22
N TRP A 90 14.49 7.61 -27.96
CA TRP A 90 14.94 8.99 -28.15
C TRP A 90 14.94 9.80 -26.84
N THR A 91 13.96 9.60 -25.96
CA THR A 91 13.90 10.26 -24.65
C THR A 91 14.84 9.64 -23.59
N ARG A 92 15.31 8.40 -23.80
CA ARG A 92 16.26 7.70 -22.92
C ARG A 92 17.71 8.10 -23.13
N GLY A 93 17.98 9.24 -23.78
CA GLY A 93 19.32 9.72 -24.14
C GLY A 93 20.40 9.31 -23.15
N GLU A 94 21.52 8.82 -23.70
CA GLU A 94 22.68 8.28 -22.98
C GLU A 94 23.03 9.17 -21.77
N TRP A 95 22.82 8.63 -20.57
CA TRP A 95 23.40 9.14 -19.32
C TRP A 95 24.75 8.47 -19.08
#